data_AF-B4SE15-F1
#
_entry.id   AF-B4SE15-F1
#
_cell.length_a   1.000
_cell.length_b   1.000
_cell.length_c   1.000
_cell.angle_alpha   90.00
_cell.angle_beta   90.00
_cell.angle_gamma   90.00
#
_symmetry.space_group_name_H-M   'P 1'
#
loop_
_entity.id
_entity.type
_entity.pdbx_description
1 polymer ?
#
loop_
_entity_poly.entity_id
_entity_poly.type
_entity_poly.pdbx_seq_one_letter_code
_entity_poly.pdbx_strand_id
1 'polypeptide(L)' 'MQPPCSAWAKSLLNYDGVIKISGESEVLLSIKTTEARYSKLEAYIEEYHPYDVPEIIKLPITGGLPGYLNWLDSTTGKP' A
#
# COMPACT_ATOMS: atom_id res chain seq x y z
N MET A 1 7.81 19.99 24.41
CA MET A 1 8.09 18.55 24.47
C MET A 1 7.16 17.88 23.46
N GLN A 2 7.60 17.72 22.22
CA GLN A 2 6.81 17.07 21.16
C GLN A 2 6.64 15.58 21.52
N PRO A 3 5.46 14.98 21.31
CA PRO A 3 5.31 13.55 21.49
C PRO A 3 6.22 12.81 20.50
N PRO A 4 6.77 11.64 20.87
CA PRO A 4 7.63 10.87 19.98
C PRO A 4 6.87 10.51 18.71
N CYS A 5 7.53 10.71 17.57
CA CYS A 5 7.07 10.38 16.23
C CYS A 5 6.79 8.87 16.12
N SER A 6 5.63 8.40 16.56
CA SER A 6 5.10 7.07 16.30
C SER A 6 3.60 7.02 16.64
N ALA A 7 2.80 7.76 15.85
CA ALA A 7 1.38 7.47 15.78
C ALA A 7 1.24 6.15 15.01
N TRP A 8 0.89 5.09 15.72
CA TRP A 8 0.45 3.81 15.16
C TRP A 8 -0.77 4.08 14.26
N ALA A 9 -0.79 3.46 13.08
CA ALA A 9 -1.92 3.59 12.16
C ALA A 9 -3.18 3.08 12.87
N LYS A 10 -4.28 3.83 12.76
CA LYS A 10 -5.60 3.41 13.21
C LYS A 10 -6.50 3.36 12.00
N SER A 11 -7.12 2.21 11.74
CA SER A 11 -8.12 2.09 10.69
C SER A 11 -9.53 2.31 11.22
N LEU A 12 -10.34 2.94 10.37
CA LEU A 12 -11.77 3.15 10.57
C LEU A 12 -12.51 2.21 9.62
N LEU A 13 -13.16 1.21 10.19
CA LEU A 13 -13.88 0.20 9.42
C LEU A 13 -15.38 0.38 9.64
N ASN A 14 -16.17 0.24 8.56
CA ASN A 14 -17.62 0.28 8.63
C ASN A 14 -18.16 -1.17 8.59
N TYR A 15 -18.93 -1.54 9.60
CA TYR A 15 -19.64 -2.81 9.66
C TYR A 15 -21.14 -2.53 9.85
N ASP A 16 -21.97 -2.92 8.88
CA ASP A 16 -23.44 -2.76 8.93
C ASP A 16 -23.92 -1.35 9.31
N GLY A 17 -23.23 -0.32 8.80
CA GLY A 17 -23.58 1.09 9.05
C GLY A 17 -23.03 1.66 10.36
N VAL A 18 -22.30 0.87 11.15
CA VAL A 18 -21.61 1.33 12.35
C VAL A 18 -20.12 1.49 12.05
N ILE A 19 -19.62 2.72 12.20
CA ILE A 19 -18.19 3.01 12.14
C ILE A 19 -17.56 2.53 13.44
N LYS A 20 -16.70 1.52 13.37
CA LYS A 20 -15.89 1.05 14.49
C LYS A 20 -14.45 1.50 14.27
N ILE A 21 -13.87 2.06 15.33
CA ILE A 21 -12.43 2.28 15.39
C ILE A 21 -11.83 0.93 15.78
N SER A 22 -11.11 0.30 14.86
CA SER A 22 -10.39 -0.92 15.18
C SER A 22 -9.12 -0.56 15.96
N GLY A 23 -8.89 -1.24 17.09
CA GLY A 23 -7.64 -1.15 17.84
C GLY A 23 -6.58 -2.13 17.34
N GLU A 24 -6.86 -2.85 16.25
CA GLU A 24 -5.91 -3.76 15.63
C GLU A 24 -4.71 -2.98 15.11
N SER A 25 -3.53 -3.56 15.31
CA SER A 25 -2.26 -2.96 14.88
C SER A 25 -2.04 -3.28 13.42
N GLU A 26 -2.35 -2.33 12.55
CA GLU A 26 -2.09 -2.45 11.11
C GLU A 26 -0.82 -1.70 10.71
N VAL A 27 -0.25 -2.10 9.57
CA VAL A 27 0.93 -1.47 8.98
C VAL A 27 0.55 -0.94 7.61
N LEU A 28 0.77 0.37 7.39
CA LEU A 28 0.63 0.96 6.07
C LEU A 28 1.81 0.55 5.19
N LEU A 29 1.54 -0.23 4.14
CA LEU A 29 2.53 -0.61 3.14
C LEU A 29 2.47 0.32 1.92
N SER A 30 3.61 0.89 1.54
CA SER A 30 3.74 1.70 0.32
C SER A 30 4.69 1.03 -0.66
N ILE A 31 4.12 0.26 -1.58
CA ILE A 31 4.85 -0.51 -2.59
C ILE A 31 5.02 0.33 -3.86
N LYS A 32 6.21 0.29 -4.46
CA LYS A 32 6.51 0.95 -5.74
C LYS A 32 6.76 -0.13 -6.77
N THR A 33 6.05 -0.07 -7.88
CA THR A 33 6.16 -1.02 -8.98
C THR A 33 5.88 -0.31 -10.29
N THR A 34 6.13 -1.00 -11.39
CA THR A 34 5.76 -0.55 -12.74
C THR A 34 4.33 -0.93 -13.08
N GLU A 35 3.73 -0.17 -13.99
CA GLU A 35 2.39 -0.44 -14.54
C GLU A 35 2.27 -1.88 -15.05
N ALA A 36 3.28 -2.37 -15.76
CA ALA A 36 3.31 -3.71 -16.34
C ALA A 36 3.27 -4.84 -15.30
N ARG A 37 3.66 -4.58 -14.05
CA ARG A 37 3.67 -5.56 -12.96
C ARG A 37 2.49 -5.42 -12.00
N TYR A 38 1.68 -4.37 -12.14
CA TYR A 38 0.60 -4.09 -11.20
C TYR A 38 -0.36 -5.28 -11.04
N SER A 39 -0.89 -5.81 -12.13
CA SER A 39 -1.87 -6.93 -12.06
C SER A 39 -1.28 -8.19 -11.41
N LYS A 40 0.01 -8.48 -11.62
CA LYS A 40 0.67 -9.61 -10.95
C LYS A 40 0.85 -9.36 -9.44
N LEU A 41 1.14 -8.12 -9.07
CA LEU A 41 1.30 -7.72 -7.67
C LEU A 41 -0.04 -7.72 -6.92
N GLU A 42 -1.10 -7.18 -7.53
CA GLU A 42 -2.45 -7.16 -6.97
C GLU A 42 -2.93 -8.58 -6.69
N ALA A 43 -2.84 -9.48 -7.67
CA ALA A 43 -3.21 -10.89 -7.50
C ALA A 43 -2.38 -11.58 -6.40
N TYR A 44 -1.08 -11.28 -6.31
CA TYR A 44 -0.24 -11.82 -5.23
C TYR A 44 -0.70 -11.30 -3.86
N ILE A 45 -1.04 -10.01 -3.74
CA ILE A 45 -1.55 -9.49 -2.47
C ILE A 45 -2.88 -10.16 -2.14
N GLU A 46 -3.83 -10.25 -3.07
CA GLU A 46 -5.11 -10.92 -2.84
C GLU A 46 -4.97 -12.40 -2.43
N GLU A 47 -4.03 -13.14 -3.02
CA GLU A 47 -3.80 -14.55 -2.70
C GLU A 47 -3.22 -14.77 -1.29
N TYR A 48 -2.37 -13.87 -0.81
CA TYR A 48 -1.61 -14.06 0.43
C TYR A 48 -2.01 -13.12 1.57
N HIS A 49 -2.87 -12.12 1.34
CA HIS A 49 -3.29 -11.19 2.38
C HIS A 49 -4.24 -11.89 3.36
N PRO A 50 -4.09 -11.69 4.68
CA PRO A 50 -4.92 -12.36 5.69
C PRO A 50 -6.38 -11.89 5.75
N TYR A 51 -6.75 -10.87 4.97
CA TYR A 51 -8.09 -10.28 5.00
C TYR A 51 -8.83 -10.67 3.71
N ASP A 52 -10.13 -10.96 3.84
CA ASP A 52 -10.98 -11.34 2.70
C ASP A 52 -11.07 -10.24 1.64
N VAL A 53 -11.01 -8.97 2.07
CA VAL A 53 -10.99 -7.79 1.20
C VAL A 53 -9.87 -6.85 1.66
N PRO A 54 -8.64 -6.98 1.14
CA PRO A 54 -7.55 -6.09 1.49
C PRO A 54 -7.76 -4.68 0.92
N GLU A 55 -7.26 -3.65 1.62
CA GLU A 55 -7.19 -2.29 1.07
C GLU A 55 -6.00 -2.19 0.10
N ILE A 56 -6.30 -2.15 -1.20
CA ILE A 56 -5.30 -1.97 -2.26
C ILE A 56 -5.67 -0.75 -3.09
N ILE A 57 -4.84 0.30 -3.04
CA ILE A 57 -5.05 1.55 -3.78
C ILE A 57 -3.85 1.83 -4.67
N LYS A 58 -4.11 1.97 -5.97
CA LYS A 58 -3.11 2.36 -6.97
C LYS A 58 -3.07 3.88 -7.14
N LEU A 59 -1.91 4.48 -6.92
CA LEU A 59 -1.66 5.90 -7.14
C LEU A 59 -0.61 6.08 -8.26
N PRO A 60 -0.96 6.69 -9.41
CA PRO A 60 -0.02 6.88 -10.50
C PRO A 60 1.03 7.94 -10.14
N ILE A 61 2.31 7.62 -10.36
CA ILE A 61 3.41 8.57 -10.24
C ILE A 61 3.54 9.33 -11.56
N THR A 62 3.21 10.62 -11.56
CA THR A 62 3.24 11.49 -12.77
C THR A 62 4.54 12.25 -12.96
N GLY A 63 5.44 12.21 -11.96
CA GLY A 63 6.75 12.85 -12.00
C GLY A 63 7.61 12.47 -10.81
N GLY A 64 8.93 12.64 -10.93
CA GLY A 64 9.89 12.29 -9.89
C GLY A 64 11.33 12.52 -10.32
N LEU A 65 12.28 12.20 -9.44
CA LEU A 65 13.70 12.28 -9.75
C LEU A 65 14.04 11.25 -10.86
N PRO A 66 14.53 11.66 -12.04
CA PRO A 66 14.73 10.74 -13.16
C PRO A 66 15.62 9.54 -12.84
N GLY A 67 16.69 9.74 -12.07
CA GLY A 67 17.58 8.64 -11.66
C GLY A 67 16.88 7.58 -10.81
N TYR A 68 15.95 7.98 -9.94
CA TYR A 68 15.18 7.05 -9.10
C TYR A 68 14.16 6.28 -9.93
N LEU A 69 13.45 6.96 -10.84
CA LEU A 69 12.48 6.32 -11.72
C LEU A 69 13.16 5.33 -12.67
N ASN A 70 14.31 5.70 -13.24
CA ASN A 70 15.11 4.79 -14.07
C ASN A 70 15.59 3.56 -13.27
N TRP A 71 16.00 3.76 -12.01
CA TRP A 71 16.38 2.64 -11.13
C TRP A 71 15.18 1.74 -10.82
N LEU A 72 14.03 2.32 -10.49
CA LEU A 72 12.79 1.58 -10.25
C LEU A 72 12.41 0.75 -11.47
N ASP A 73 12.45 1.36 -12.65
CA ASP A 73 12.20 0.68 -13.92
C ASP A 73 13.22 -0.43 -14.16
N SER A 74 14.51 -0.22 -13.88
CA SER A 74 15.53 -1.27 -14.10
C SER A 74 15.42 -2.46 -13.13
N THR A 75 14.96 -2.22 -11.90
CA THR A 75 14.81 -3.26 -10.85
C THR A 75 13.51 -4.02 -10.96
N THR A 76 12.53 -3.44 -11.67
CA THR A 76 11.20 -4.05 -11.89
C THR A 76 10.87 -4.27 -13.37
N GLY A 77 11.81 -3.98 -14.27
CA GLY A 77 11.62 -3.95 -15.72
C GLY A 77 12.04 -5.23 -16.41
N LYS A 78 11.16 -6.23 -16.31
CA LYS A 78 10.83 -7.26 -17.31
C LYS A 78 9.81 -8.21 -16.65
N PRO A 79 8.67 -8.53 -17.27
CA PRO A 79 7.70 -9.47 -16.73
C PRO A 79 8.19 -10.91 -16.73
#